data_AF-A0A7W5TAQ8-F1
#
_entry.id   AF-A0A7W5TAQ8-F1
#
_cell.length_a   1.000
_cell.length_b   1.000
_cell.length_c   1.000
_cell.angle_alpha   90.00
_cell.angle_beta   90.00
_cell.angle_gamma   90.00
#
_symmetry.space_group_name_H-M   'P 1'
#
loop_
_entity.id
_entity.type
_entity.pdbx_description
1 polymer ?
#
loop_
_entity_poly.entity_id
_entity_poly.type
_entity_poly.pdbx_seq_one_letter_code
_entity_poly.pdbx_strand_id
1 'polypeptide(L)' 'MDDAIKIDNRGDFGLWAIEAAKQIVSDQGFELARAARDGTEEELRLAGNALGQAITKALLEVFDGLLGGGEDD' A
#
# COMPACT_ATOMS: atom_id res chain seq x y z
N MET A 1 -2.49 -17.24 11.29
CA MET A 1 -2.91 -16.12 12.15
C MET A 1 -3.54 -15.13 11.20
N ASP A 2 -4.85 -15.25 11.00
CA ASP A 2 -5.65 -14.37 10.14
C ASP A 2 -5.99 -13.10 10.93
N ASP A 3 -5.01 -12.22 11.07
CA ASP A 3 -5.21 -10.87 11.60
C ASP A 3 -5.49 -9.88 10.46
N ALA A 4 -6.14 -10.37 9.40
CA ALA A 4 -6.57 -9.55 8.28
C ALA A 4 -7.73 -8.68 8.77
N ILE A 5 -7.54 -7.36 8.74
CA ILE A 5 -8.61 -6.40 9.00
C ILE A 5 -9.74 -6.68 8.00
N LYS A 6 -10.87 -7.15 8.51
CA LYS A 6 -12.08 -7.35 7.71
C LYS A 6 -12.72 -5.99 7.45
N ILE A 7 -12.87 -5.63 6.17
CA ILE A 7 -13.46 -4.36 5.76
C ILE A 7 -14.96 -4.56 5.56
N ASP A 8 -15.74 -4.41 6.64
CA ASP A 8 -17.20 -4.64 6.59
C ASP A 8 -18.00 -3.34 6.33
N ASN A 9 -17.39 -2.17 6.49
CA ASN A 9 -18.03 -0.88 6.23
C ASN A 9 -17.01 0.22 5.85
N ARG A 10 -17.53 1.42 5.47
CA ARG A 10 -16.70 2.57 5.06
C ARG A 10 -15.76 3.09 6.15
N GLY A 11 -16.14 2.97 7.42
CA GLY A 11 -15.30 3.34 8.57
C GLY A 11 -14.11 2.38 8.72
N ASP A 12 -14.37 1.08 8.63
CA ASP A 12 -13.33 0.04 8.68
C ASP A 12 -12.36 0.17 7.51
N PHE A 13 -12.89 0.48 6.31
CA PHE A 13 -12.07 0.80 5.14
C PHE A 13 -11.16 2.00 5.40
N GLY A 14 -11.69 3.05 6.02
CA GLY A 14 -10.89 4.23 6.38
C GLY A 14 -9.75 3.91 7.34
N LEU A 15 -10.00 3.07 8.35
CA LEU A 15 -8.98 2.61 9.29
C LEU A 15 -7.93 1.74 8.61
N TRP A 16 -8.36 0.76 7.81
CA TRP A 16 -7.45 -0.07 7.02
C TRP A 16 -6.58 0.79 6.09
N ALA A 17 -7.17 1.75 5.37
CA ALA A 17 -6.46 2.61 4.44
C ALA A 17 -5.39 3.47 5.16
N ILE A 18 -5.66 3.92 6.37
CA ILE A 18 -4.70 4.66 7.20
C ILE A 18 -3.52 3.74 7.58
N GLU A 19 -3.78 2.53 8.06
CA GLU A 19 -2.72 1.60 8.46
C GLU A 19 -1.89 1.13 7.26
N ALA A 20 -2.55 0.80 6.14
CA ALA A 20 -1.88 0.45 4.88
C ALA A 20 -0.99 1.60 4.38
N ALA A 21 -1.48 2.85 4.42
CA ALA A 21 -0.69 4.01 4.03
C ALA A 21 0.53 4.22 4.94
N LYS A 22 0.37 4.09 6.26
CA LYS A 22 1.49 4.17 7.20
C LYS A 22 2.55 3.11 6.93
N GLN A 23 2.12 1.87 6.69
CA GLN A 23 3.03 0.77 6.39
C GLN A 23 3.80 1.03 5.08
N ILE A 24 3.12 1.43 4.00
CA ILE A 24 3.76 1.75 2.71
C ILE A 24 4.79 2.87 2.88
N VAL A 25 4.45 3.93 3.62
CA VAL A 25 5.38 5.05 3.88
C VAL A 25 6.56 4.61 4.74
N SER A 26 6.34 3.76 5.74
CA SER A 26 7.40 3.21 6.58
C SER A 26 8.37 2.34 5.78
N ASP A 27 7.84 1.44 4.94
CA ASP A 27 8.61 0.45 4.20
C ASP A 27 9.36 1.06 3.01
N GLN A 28 8.73 1.99 2.28
CA GLN A 28 9.25 2.52 1.01
C GLN A 28 9.69 4.00 1.09
N GLY A 29 9.08 4.78 1.99
CA GLY A 29 9.31 6.22 2.06
C GLY A 29 10.70 6.61 2.54
N PHE A 30 11.28 5.83 3.46
CA PHE A 30 12.66 6.07 3.92
C PHE A 30 13.67 5.89 2.80
N GLU A 31 13.58 4.79 2.03
CA GLU A 31 14.51 4.53 0.93
C GLU A 31 14.38 5.56 -0.19
N LEU A 32 13.16 6.00 -0.50
CA LEU A 32 12.95 7.10 -1.45
C LEU A 32 13.58 8.41 -0.95
N ALA A 33 13.38 8.76 0.33
CA ALA A 33 13.95 9.98 0.90
C ALA A 33 15.49 9.93 0.95
N ARG A 34 16.06 8.77 1.27
CA ARG A 34 17.51 8.52 1.25
C ARG A 34 18.06 8.67 -0.17
N ALA A 35 17.44 8.01 -1.14
CA ALA A 35 17.87 8.06 -2.55
C ALA A 35 17.74 9.47 -3.15
N ALA A 36 16.70 10.22 -2.79
CA ALA A 36 16.51 11.60 -3.24
C ALA A 36 17.57 12.57 -2.68
N ARG A 37 18.10 12.28 -1.48
CA ARG A 37 19.08 13.14 -0.81
C ARG A 37 20.51 12.84 -1.27
N ASP A 38 20.91 11.57 -1.19
CA ASP A 38 22.32 11.17 -1.28
C ASP A 38 22.57 10.09 -2.35
N GLY A 39 21.52 9.64 -3.05
CA GLY A 39 21.59 8.54 -4.03
C GLY A 39 21.85 8.98 -5.46
N THR A 40 22.09 7.99 -6.32
CA THR A 40 22.16 8.15 -7.77
C THR A 40 20.77 8.28 -8.39
N GLU A 41 20.71 8.78 -9.62
CA GLU A 41 19.46 8.86 -10.39
C GLU A 41 18.80 7.48 -10.57
N GLU A 42 19.61 6.43 -10.72
CA GLU A 42 19.11 5.06 -10.81
C GLU A 42 18.52 4.57 -9.49
N GLU A 43 19.17 4.85 -8.35
CA GLU A 43 18.61 4.52 -7.03
C GLU A 43 17.31 5.27 -6.75
N LEU A 44 17.24 6.56 -7.13
CA LEU A 44 16.02 7.36 -7.02
C LEU A 44 14.88 6.78 -7.88
N ARG A 45 15.19 6.37 -9.11
CA ARG A 45 14.23 5.73 -10.02
C ARG A 45 13.72 4.41 -9.46
N LEU A 46 14.61 3.57 -8.93
CA LEU A 46 14.25 2.27 -8.35
C LEU A 46 13.38 2.44 -7.10
N ALA A 47 13.76 3.33 -6.18
CA ALA A 47 13.00 3.59 -4.97
C ALA A 47 11.62 4.19 -5.28
N GLY A 48 11.53 5.10 -6.25
CA GLY A 48 10.26 5.67 -6.69
C GLY A 48 9.34 4.63 -7.32
N ASN A 49 9.89 3.71 -8.11
CA ASN A 49 9.13 2.60 -8.68
C ASN A 49 8.62 1.64 -7.59
N ALA A 50 9.46 1.30 -6.61
CA ALA A 50 9.05 0.44 -5.49
C ALA A 50 7.90 1.05 -4.68
N LEU A 51 7.96 2.35 -4.35
CA LEU A 51 6.87 3.05 -3.69
C LEU A 51 5.59 3.04 -4.55
N GLY A 52 5.70 3.36 -5.83
CA GLY A 52 4.56 3.36 -6.75
C GLY A 52 3.90 1.99 -6.86
N GLN A 53 4.68 0.92 -6.99
CA GLN A 53 4.17 -0.46 -7.01
C GLN A 53 3.46 -0.84 -5.72
N ALA A 54 4.00 -0.47 -4.56
CA ALA A 54 3.37 -0.74 -3.28
C ALA A 54 1.99 -0.06 -3.16
N ILE A 55 1.88 1.20 -3.60
CA ILE A 55 0.61 1.93 -3.66
C ILE A 55 -0.37 1.26 -4.62
N THR A 56 0.06 0.94 -5.84
CA THR A 56 -0.81 0.27 -6.83
C THR A 56 -1.30 -1.08 -6.33
N LYS A 57 -0.43 -1.87 -5.70
CA LYS A 57 -0.81 -3.16 -5.12
C LYS A 57 -1.90 -3.00 -4.05
N ALA A 58 -1.72 -2.07 -3.11
CA ALA A 58 -2.72 -1.81 -2.08
C ALA A 58 -4.08 -1.38 -2.68
N LEU A 59 -4.08 -0.57 -3.74
CA LEU A 59 -5.31 -0.19 -4.44
C LEU A 59 -5.98 -1.36 -5.16
N LEU A 60 -5.20 -2.26 -5.75
CA LEU A 60 -5.72 -3.48 -6.39
C LEU A 60 -6.30 -4.44 -5.34
N GLU A 61 -5.65 -4.60 -4.19
CA GLU A 61 -6.17 -5.43 -3.09
C GLU A 61 -7.54 -4.93 -2.60
N VAL A 62 -7.74 -3.60 -2.53
CA VAL A 62 -9.06 -3.01 -2.24
C VAL A 62 -10.06 -3.36 -3.34
N PHE A 63 -9.67 -3.17 -4.60
CA PHE A 63 -10.56 -3.43 -5.72
C PHE A 63 -10.99 -4.91 -5.79
N ASP A 64 -10.03 -5.83 -5.62
CA ASP A 64 -10.30 -7.26 -5.58
C ASP A 64 -11.16 -7.64 -4.36
N GLY A 65 -10.90 -7.03 -3.19
CA GLY A 65 -11.74 -7.21 -2.00
C GLY A 65 -13.18 -6.71 -2.18
N LEU A 66 -13.39 -5.66 -2.99
CA LEU A 66 -14.73 -5.18 -3.35
C LEU A 66 -15.44 -6.10 -4.36
N LEU A 67 -14.70 -6.72 -5.29
CA LEU A 67 -15.25 -7.63 -6.29
C LEU A 67 -15.50 -9.04 -5.74
N GLY A 68 -14.64 -9.53 -4.84
CA GLY A 68 -14.76 -10.84 -4.20
C GLY A 68 -15.90 -10.94 -3.17
N GLY A 69 -16.55 -9.81 -2.84
CA GLY A 69 -17.76 -9.77 -2.01
C GLY A 69 -19.06 -10.14 -2.74
N GLY A 70 -18.98 -10.58 -4.00
CA GLY A 70 -20.13 -10.94 -4.85
C GLY A 70 -20.24 -12.42 -5.22
N GLU A 71 -19.36 -13.30 -4.71
CA GLU A 71 -19.40 -14.74 -4.99
C GLU A 71 -19.47 -15.58 -3.72
N ASP A 72 -20.41 -15.29 -2.82
CA ASP A 72 -21.00 -16.29 -1.92
C ASP A 72 -22.39 -15.78 -1.45
N ASP A 73 -23.42 -16.60 -1.74
CA ASP A 73 -24.90 -16.48 -1.61
C ASP A 73 -25.71 -15.69 -2.67
#